data_AF-A0A5D0V846-F1
#
_entry.id   AF-A0A5D0V846-F1
#
_cell.length_a   1.000
_cell.length_b   1.000
_cell.length_c   1.000
_cell.angle_alpha   90.00
_cell.angle_beta   90.00
_cell.angle_gamma   90.00
#
_symmetry.space_group_name_H-M   'P 1'
#
loop_
_entity.id
_entity.type
_entity.pdbx_description
1 polymer ?
#
loop_
_entity_poly.entity_id
_entity_poly.type
_entity_poly.pdbx_seq_one_letter_code
_entity_poly.pdbx_strand_id
1 'polypeptide(L)'
;MSSTSSDVEVGLAPSALAPPRALPNGLAAFLVFLSSGAVLVLETVSLRLVGPYVGVTLQVTSAVIGMALGAIAYGAWMGGWLADRWDPRTLLAPALVLAGIATAVTLPVVRYAGEALRGSAASGVLLLTALAVLVPAALLAGVTPLVVKLQLADLRRTGQVVGRLSGIGTLGGITATLVTGFVLVAALSSTVIVLGLAAVLGVTGLVLGAYLRRRSGTGLPASARVKAALAVLGLAAAGLSAVAPNPCDVETAYHCAKVETDPQWTQGRVLYLNSGEHSYVDLADPTRLKYAYTQWIGLVADLAAPAGRRLDALHLGGGGFTMPRYLAATRPGTDNLVFEIDGGLVDLDRRELGVRTGPQLRARIGDARVLVGAEPTDSRDFIVGDAFGHLVVPWHLATREMAAEVRRVLRPGGIYVQNVIDVPPGRFIRAELATVRAEFRHVALIAPPYGIEGRSGANFLIVASDAPLPLAGVQSRLGLLPEPAGLLSGGELTGYVGDALVLTDDYAPVDQLLATA
;
A
#
# COMPACT_ATOMS: atom_id res chain seq x y z
N MET A 1 -100.51 -6.07 -9.01
CA MET A 1 -99.46 -6.99 -9.51
C MET A 1 -98.21 -6.14 -9.78
N SER A 2 -97.11 -6.53 -9.15
CA SER A 2 -95.91 -5.72 -8.89
C SER A 2 -95.20 -5.16 -10.13
N SER A 3 -94.85 -3.88 -10.06
CA SER A 3 -93.76 -3.27 -10.82
C SER A 3 -92.51 -3.25 -9.93
N THR A 4 -91.58 -4.17 -10.13
CA THR A 4 -90.25 -4.14 -9.50
C THR A 4 -89.31 -3.32 -10.35
N SER A 5 -88.95 -2.14 -9.83
CA SER A 5 -87.81 -1.33 -10.26
C SER A 5 -86.53 -2.12 -10.00
N SER A 6 -85.72 -2.34 -11.03
CA SER A 6 -84.38 -2.92 -10.90
C SER A 6 -83.41 -1.81 -10.52
N ASP A 7 -83.15 -1.64 -9.23
CA ASP A 7 -82.04 -0.82 -8.75
C ASP A 7 -80.73 -1.48 -9.16
N VAL A 8 -80.00 -0.84 -10.07
CA VAL A 8 -78.62 -1.20 -10.41
C VAL A 8 -77.73 -0.61 -9.31
N GLU A 9 -77.35 -1.45 -8.34
CA GLU A 9 -76.24 -1.14 -7.42
C GLU A 9 -74.93 -1.02 -8.21
N VAL A 10 -74.48 0.21 -8.43
CA VAL A 10 -73.12 0.49 -8.88
C VAL A 10 -72.18 0.17 -7.71
N GLY A 11 -71.62 -1.04 -7.71
CA GLY A 11 -70.55 -1.41 -6.79
C GLY A 11 -69.39 -0.43 -6.89
N LEU A 12 -69.10 0.28 -5.80
CA LEU A 12 -67.92 1.12 -5.65
C LEU A 12 -66.68 0.28 -5.97
N ALA A 13 -65.96 0.67 -7.03
CA ALA A 13 -64.67 0.08 -7.36
C ALA A 13 -63.76 0.13 -6.12
N PRO A 14 -63.03 -0.96 -5.79
CA PRO A 14 -62.09 -0.93 -4.69
C PRO A 14 -61.11 0.22 -4.94
N SER A 15 -60.99 1.12 -3.98
CA SER A 15 -60.07 2.26 -4.00
C SER A 15 -58.71 1.78 -4.48
N ALA A 16 -58.28 2.23 -5.66
CA ALA A 16 -56.95 1.96 -6.17
C ALA A 16 -55.95 2.35 -5.07
N LEU A 17 -55.21 1.35 -4.55
CA LEU A 17 -54.18 1.54 -3.54
C LEU A 17 -53.27 2.67 -4.02
N ALA A 18 -53.18 3.76 -3.23
CA ALA A 18 -52.36 4.91 -3.56
C ALA A 18 -50.95 4.43 -3.97
N PRO A 19 -50.38 4.95 -5.07
CA PRO A 19 -49.09 4.49 -5.55
C PRO A 19 -48.06 4.61 -4.43
N PRO A 20 -47.21 3.58 -4.23
CA PRO A 20 -46.30 3.54 -3.11
C PRO A 20 -45.37 4.75 -3.17
N ARG A 21 -45.49 5.66 -2.18
CA ARG A 21 -44.76 6.95 -2.12
C ARG A 21 -43.25 6.78 -2.33
N ALA A 22 -42.67 7.49 -3.29
CA ALA A 22 -41.22 7.46 -3.56
C ALA A 22 -40.39 7.74 -2.29
N LEU A 23 -39.15 7.22 -2.27
CA LEU A 23 -38.20 7.55 -1.20
C LEU A 23 -37.97 9.07 -1.16
N PRO A 24 -37.76 9.68 0.02
CA PRO A 24 -37.35 11.09 0.08
C PRO A 24 -36.06 11.32 -0.72
N ASN A 25 -36.04 12.34 -1.57
CA ASN A 25 -34.91 12.63 -2.46
C ASN A 25 -33.57 12.73 -1.70
N GLY A 26 -33.56 13.34 -0.51
CA GLY A 26 -32.36 13.45 0.32
C GLY A 26 -31.86 12.10 0.83
N LEU A 27 -32.77 11.19 1.19
CA LEU A 27 -32.40 9.84 1.64
C LEU A 27 -31.86 9.00 0.48
N ALA A 28 -32.48 9.08 -0.69
CA ALA A 28 -31.98 8.39 -1.89
C ALA A 28 -30.58 8.89 -2.29
N ALA A 29 -30.38 10.21 -2.28
CA ALA A 29 -29.06 10.81 -2.51
C ALA A 29 -28.01 10.32 -1.50
N PHE A 30 -28.35 10.35 -0.21
CA PHE A 30 -27.45 9.89 0.86
C PHE A 30 -27.07 8.41 0.71
N LEU A 31 -28.05 7.54 0.43
CA LEU A 31 -27.78 6.10 0.29
C LEU A 31 -26.86 5.81 -0.89
N VAL A 32 -27.09 6.44 -2.04
CA VAL A 32 -26.24 6.28 -3.23
C VAL A 32 -24.85 6.85 -3.00
N PHE A 33 -24.75 8.03 -2.39
CA PHE A 33 -23.47 8.63 -2.01
C PHE A 33 -22.67 7.72 -1.08
N LEU A 34 -23.31 7.20 -0.03
CA LEU A 34 -22.68 6.33 0.95
C LEU A 34 -22.29 4.98 0.35
N SER A 35 -23.16 4.32 -0.40
CA SER A 35 -22.88 3.00 -0.96
C SER A 35 -21.80 3.04 -2.02
N SER A 36 -21.84 4.03 -2.92
CA SER A 36 -20.77 4.24 -3.90
C SER A 36 -19.46 4.59 -3.22
N GLY A 37 -19.48 5.54 -2.27
CA GLY A 37 -18.28 5.89 -1.50
C GLY A 37 -17.68 4.69 -0.76
N ALA A 38 -18.51 3.87 -0.12
CA ALA A 38 -18.09 2.68 0.62
C ALA A 38 -17.36 1.64 -0.25
N VAL A 39 -17.78 1.46 -1.51
CA VAL A 39 -17.07 0.58 -2.45
C VAL A 39 -15.65 1.08 -2.67
N LEU A 40 -15.48 2.38 -2.90
CA LEU A 40 -14.17 3.00 -3.15
C LEU A 40 -13.27 3.02 -1.90
N VAL A 41 -13.86 3.17 -0.70
CA VAL A 41 -13.12 3.00 0.57
C VAL A 41 -12.58 1.57 0.65
N LEU A 42 -13.43 0.57 0.40
CA LEU A 42 -13.03 -0.83 0.48
C LEU A 42 -11.95 -1.17 -0.54
N GLU A 43 -12.09 -0.71 -1.79
CA GLU A 43 -11.08 -0.86 -2.84
C GLU A 43 -9.72 -0.31 -2.39
N THR A 44 -9.70 0.93 -1.89
CA THR A 44 -8.47 1.60 -1.44
C THR A 44 -7.79 0.85 -0.29
N VAL A 45 -8.57 0.41 0.71
CA VAL A 45 -8.03 -0.28 1.89
C VAL A 45 -7.62 -1.72 1.60
N SER A 46 -8.24 -2.37 0.60
CA SER A 46 -7.95 -3.77 0.27
C SER A 46 -6.51 -3.99 -0.18
N LEU A 47 -5.90 -3.02 -0.88
CA LEU A 47 -4.47 -3.07 -1.23
C LEU A 47 -3.58 -3.18 0.01
N ARG A 48 -3.92 -2.44 1.07
CA ARG A 48 -3.18 -2.43 2.34
C ARG A 48 -3.41 -3.67 3.17
N LEU A 49 -4.61 -4.27 3.10
CA LEU A 49 -4.89 -5.54 3.76
C LEU A 49 -4.15 -6.72 3.13
N VAL A 50 -3.99 -6.69 1.80
CA VAL A 50 -3.37 -7.77 1.02
C VAL A 50 -1.84 -7.63 0.97
N GLY A 51 -1.33 -6.40 0.94
CA GLY A 51 0.10 -6.07 0.79
C GLY A 51 1.06 -6.84 1.72
N PRO A 52 0.78 -7.00 3.03
CA PRO A 52 1.67 -7.73 3.94
C PRO A 52 1.89 -9.21 3.59
N TYR A 53 1.02 -9.81 2.78
CA TYR A 53 1.07 -11.25 2.47
C TYR A 53 1.66 -11.56 1.10
N VAL A 54 1.44 -10.67 0.12
CA VAL A 54 1.81 -10.89 -1.28
C VAL A 54 2.64 -9.76 -1.90
N GLY A 55 2.96 -8.72 -1.12
CA GLY A 55 3.60 -7.50 -1.59
C GLY A 55 2.62 -6.54 -2.27
N VAL A 56 3.11 -5.35 -2.63
CA VAL A 56 2.35 -4.36 -3.41
C VAL A 56 3.05 -4.21 -4.75
N THR A 57 2.44 -4.76 -5.79
CA THR A 57 2.96 -4.71 -7.15
C THR A 57 1.91 -4.13 -8.10
N LEU A 58 2.31 -3.82 -9.34
CA LEU A 58 1.38 -3.44 -10.40
C LEU A 58 0.32 -4.51 -10.66
N GLN A 59 0.69 -5.80 -10.54
CA GLN A 59 -0.24 -6.91 -10.71
C GLN A 59 -1.27 -6.96 -9.59
N VAL A 60 -0.86 -6.78 -8.32
CA VAL A 60 -1.77 -6.73 -7.16
C VAL A 60 -2.73 -5.55 -7.29
N THR A 61 -2.20 -4.38 -7.66
CA THR A 61 -2.99 -3.16 -7.85
C THR A 61 -4.02 -3.31 -8.96
N SER A 62 -3.60 -3.83 -10.11
CA SER A 62 -4.49 -4.10 -11.24
C SER A 62 -5.55 -5.14 -10.90
N ALA A 63 -5.21 -6.17 -10.12
CA ALA A 63 -6.14 -7.20 -9.66
C ALA A 63 -7.21 -6.61 -8.74
N VAL A 64 -6.84 -5.75 -7.79
CA VAL A 64 -7.80 -5.11 -6.86
C VAL A 64 -8.79 -4.24 -7.64
N ILE A 65 -8.29 -3.36 -8.52
CA ILE A 65 -9.14 -2.49 -9.35
C ILE A 65 -10.05 -3.35 -10.23
N GLY A 66 -9.49 -4.36 -10.92
CA GLY A 66 -10.26 -5.26 -11.78
C GLY A 66 -11.37 -6.01 -11.05
N MET A 67 -11.07 -6.54 -9.85
CA MET A 67 -12.06 -7.22 -9.01
C MET A 67 -13.11 -6.25 -8.45
N ALA A 68 -12.72 -5.03 -8.08
CA ALA A 68 -13.64 -3.99 -7.62
C ALA A 68 -14.61 -3.58 -8.75
N LEU A 69 -14.11 -3.31 -9.95
CA LEU A 69 -14.92 -2.99 -11.12
C LEU A 69 -15.85 -4.16 -11.50
N GLY A 70 -15.35 -5.40 -11.45
CA GLY A 70 -16.15 -6.60 -11.64
C GLY A 70 -17.27 -6.73 -10.61
N ALA A 71 -16.96 -6.46 -9.34
CA ALA A 71 -17.94 -6.43 -8.24
C ALA A 71 -18.99 -5.35 -8.46
N ILE A 72 -18.60 -4.15 -8.89
CA ILE A 72 -19.51 -3.05 -9.22
C ILE A 72 -20.45 -3.46 -10.34
N ALA A 73 -19.93 -4.02 -11.43
CA ALA A 73 -20.71 -4.44 -12.58
C ALA A 73 -21.71 -5.53 -12.22
N TYR A 74 -21.24 -6.60 -11.57
CA TYR A 74 -22.09 -7.73 -11.19
C TYR A 74 -23.10 -7.35 -10.10
N GLY A 75 -22.66 -6.58 -9.11
CA GLY A 75 -23.51 -6.07 -8.03
C GLY A 75 -24.61 -5.14 -8.52
N ALA A 76 -24.30 -4.20 -9.42
CA ALA A 76 -25.30 -3.33 -10.03
C ALA A 76 -26.30 -4.10 -10.90
N TRP A 77 -25.82 -5.07 -11.68
CA TRP A 77 -26.70 -5.93 -12.49
C TRP A 77 -27.65 -6.76 -11.62
N MET A 78 -27.12 -7.45 -10.60
CA MET A 78 -27.92 -8.20 -9.64
C MET A 78 -28.90 -7.29 -8.90
N GLY A 79 -28.44 -6.13 -8.40
CA GLY A 79 -29.27 -5.18 -7.69
C GLY A 79 -30.46 -4.71 -8.53
N GLY A 80 -30.25 -4.43 -9.82
CA GLY A 80 -31.33 -4.08 -10.76
C GLY A 80 -32.30 -5.24 -10.98
N TRP A 81 -31.77 -6.44 -11.21
CA TRP A 81 -32.58 -7.65 -11.40
C TRP A 81 -33.41 -8.00 -10.14
N LEU A 82 -32.85 -7.85 -8.95
CA LEU A 82 -33.57 -8.02 -7.67
C LEU A 82 -34.65 -6.94 -7.51
N ALA A 83 -34.36 -5.69 -7.92
CA ALA A 83 -35.31 -4.58 -7.85
C ALA A 83 -36.56 -4.78 -8.72
N ASP A 84 -36.46 -5.60 -9.77
CA ASP A 84 -37.59 -5.95 -10.63
C ASP A 84 -38.41 -7.12 -10.08
N ARG A 85 -37.81 -8.00 -9.27
CA ARG A 85 -38.47 -9.21 -8.73
C ARG A 85 -39.08 -9.03 -7.34
N TRP A 86 -38.49 -8.16 -6.53
CA TRP A 86 -38.91 -7.93 -5.15
C TRP A 86 -39.02 -6.44 -4.85
N ASP A 87 -39.85 -6.06 -3.86
CA ASP A 87 -39.97 -4.66 -3.44
C ASP A 87 -38.63 -4.15 -2.90
N PRO A 88 -37.98 -3.17 -3.56
CA PRO A 88 -36.66 -2.68 -3.15
C PRO A 88 -36.63 -2.14 -1.71
N ARG A 89 -37.77 -1.70 -1.15
CA ARG A 89 -37.87 -1.23 0.24
C ARG A 89 -37.54 -2.33 1.25
N THR A 90 -37.86 -3.56 0.91
CA THR A 90 -37.58 -4.73 1.75
C THR A 90 -36.13 -5.19 1.63
N LEU A 91 -35.46 -4.83 0.53
CA LEU A 91 -34.09 -5.26 0.22
C LEU A 91 -33.03 -4.27 0.70
N LEU A 92 -33.28 -2.96 0.68
CA LEU A 92 -32.27 -1.93 0.97
C LEU A 92 -31.64 -2.07 2.36
N ALA A 93 -32.45 -2.21 3.41
CA ALA A 93 -31.94 -2.32 4.77
C ALA A 93 -31.13 -3.62 5.01
N PRO A 94 -31.64 -4.82 4.63
CA PRO A 94 -30.85 -6.04 4.68
C PRO A 94 -29.57 -5.98 3.83
N ALA A 95 -29.61 -5.40 2.63
CA ALA A 95 -28.44 -5.27 1.77
C ALA A 95 -27.32 -4.46 2.44
N LEU A 96 -27.65 -3.33 3.09
CA LEU A 96 -26.68 -2.53 3.84
C LEU A 96 -26.13 -3.23 5.08
N VAL A 97 -26.98 -3.95 5.83
CA VAL A 97 -26.53 -4.73 6.99
C VAL A 97 -25.62 -5.88 6.54
N LEU A 98 -25.99 -6.60 5.49
CA LEU A 98 -25.19 -7.68 4.91
C LEU A 98 -23.87 -7.14 4.35
N ALA A 99 -23.89 -5.98 3.68
CA ALA A 99 -22.67 -5.32 3.22
C ALA A 99 -21.76 -4.94 4.40
N GLY A 100 -22.31 -4.41 5.49
CA GLY A 100 -21.55 -4.12 6.71
C GLY A 100 -20.94 -5.38 7.33
N ILE A 101 -21.71 -6.47 7.45
CA ILE A 101 -21.20 -7.75 7.95
C ILE A 101 -20.12 -8.32 7.02
N ALA A 102 -20.36 -8.35 5.71
CA ALA A 102 -19.39 -8.82 4.73
C ALA A 102 -18.08 -8.02 4.80
N THR A 103 -18.19 -6.69 4.95
CA THR A 103 -17.04 -5.79 5.14
C THR A 103 -16.28 -6.11 6.43
N ALA A 104 -16.96 -6.41 7.54
CA ALA A 104 -16.31 -6.84 8.78
C ALA A 104 -15.64 -8.21 8.65
N VAL A 105 -16.29 -9.16 7.95
CA VAL A 105 -15.78 -10.52 7.71
C VAL A 105 -14.54 -10.52 6.80
N THR A 106 -14.39 -9.53 5.92
CA THR A 106 -13.20 -9.36 5.08
C THR A 106 -11.91 -9.41 5.90
N LEU A 107 -11.85 -8.78 7.08
CA LEU A 107 -10.64 -8.73 7.90
C LEU A 107 -10.13 -10.11 8.34
N PRO A 108 -10.90 -10.94 9.08
CA PRO A 108 -10.43 -12.25 9.50
C PRO A 108 -10.20 -13.17 8.30
N VAL A 109 -11.03 -13.09 7.25
CA VAL A 109 -10.84 -13.90 6.04
C VAL A 109 -9.49 -13.59 5.41
N VAL A 110 -9.17 -12.32 5.18
CA VAL A 110 -7.89 -11.92 4.58
C VAL A 110 -6.72 -12.25 5.49
N ARG A 111 -6.84 -12.09 6.81
CA ARG A 111 -5.75 -12.39 7.75
C ARG A 111 -5.42 -13.89 7.83
N TYR A 112 -6.43 -14.74 7.97
CA TYR A 112 -6.22 -16.19 8.02
C TYR A 112 -5.83 -16.77 6.65
N ALA A 113 -6.51 -16.34 5.58
CA ALA A 113 -6.17 -16.80 4.23
C ALA A 113 -4.80 -16.26 3.80
N GLY A 114 -4.47 -15.02 4.13
CA GLY A 114 -3.19 -14.40 3.82
C GLY A 114 -2.02 -15.12 4.51
N GLU A 115 -2.18 -15.52 5.77
CA GLU A 115 -1.18 -16.34 6.46
C GLU A 115 -0.95 -17.69 5.77
N ALA A 116 -2.04 -18.37 5.39
CA ALA A 116 -1.98 -19.65 4.70
C ALA A 116 -1.42 -19.55 3.27
N LEU A 117 -1.56 -18.39 2.64
CA LEU A 117 -1.15 -18.10 1.26
C LEU A 117 0.13 -17.26 1.18
N ARG A 118 0.85 -17.05 2.29
CA ARG A 118 2.08 -16.26 2.31
C ARG A 118 3.09 -16.86 1.33
N GLY A 119 3.61 -16.03 0.41
CA GLY A 119 4.56 -16.47 -0.62
C GLY A 119 3.94 -17.29 -1.78
N SER A 120 2.62 -17.30 -1.93
CA SER A 120 1.94 -17.99 -3.04
C SER A 120 2.08 -17.27 -4.39
N ALA A 121 1.92 -18.03 -5.48
CA ALA A 121 1.97 -17.52 -6.86
C ALA A 121 0.81 -16.55 -7.17
N ALA A 122 0.79 -15.98 -8.39
CA ALA A 122 -0.22 -15.01 -8.84
C ALA A 122 -1.69 -15.45 -8.61
N SER A 123 -1.99 -16.75 -8.59
CA SER A 123 -3.31 -17.28 -8.27
C SER A 123 -3.74 -17.02 -6.82
N GLY A 124 -2.81 -17.04 -5.86
CA GLY A 124 -3.06 -16.71 -4.47
C GLY A 124 -3.36 -15.23 -4.26
N VAL A 125 -2.68 -14.35 -5.01
CA VAL A 125 -2.97 -12.90 -5.07
C VAL A 125 -4.40 -12.65 -5.52
N LEU A 126 -4.81 -13.26 -6.63
CA LEU A 126 -6.15 -13.12 -7.19
C LEU A 126 -7.22 -13.63 -6.23
N LEU A 127 -6.99 -14.79 -5.60
CA LEU A 127 -7.92 -15.36 -4.62
C LEU A 127 -8.08 -14.46 -3.39
N LEU A 128 -6.97 -14.01 -2.81
CA LEU A 128 -6.99 -13.17 -1.61
C LEU A 128 -7.66 -11.82 -1.90
N THR A 129 -7.39 -11.24 -3.07
CA THR A 129 -8.03 -10.00 -3.55
C THR A 129 -9.53 -10.18 -3.79
N ALA A 130 -9.92 -11.28 -4.43
CA ALA A 130 -11.33 -11.61 -4.66
C ALA A 130 -12.09 -11.78 -3.33
N LEU A 131 -11.50 -12.49 -2.37
CA LEU A 131 -12.06 -12.65 -1.02
C LEU A 131 -12.20 -11.31 -0.30
N ALA A 132 -11.26 -10.38 -0.49
CA ALA A 132 -11.27 -9.08 0.17
C ALA A 132 -12.40 -8.17 -0.36
N VAL A 133 -12.54 -8.10 -1.69
CA VAL A 133 -13.32 -7.04 -2.36
C VAL A 133 -14.66 -7.52 -2.90
N LEU A 134 -14.70 -8.69 -3.53
CA LEU A 134 -15.77 -9.04 -4.48
C LEU A 134 -17.16 -9.05 -3.83
N VAL A 135 -17.31 -9.76 -2.71
CA VAL A 135 -18.60 -9.93 -2.03
C VAL A 135 -19.13 -8.63 -1.43
N PRO A 136 -18.42 -7.94 -0.52
CA PRO A 136 -18.90 -6.68 0.07
C PRO A 136 -19.11 -5.58 -0.98
N ALA A 137 -18.22 -5.44 -1.98
CA ALA A 137 -18.38 -4.43 -3.01
C ALA A 137 -19.59 -4.70 -3.92
N ALA A 138 -19.86 -5.96 -4.26
CA ALA A 138 -21.04 -6.32 -5.06
C ALA A 138 -22.35 -6.03 -4.32
N LEU A 139 -22.41 -6.31 -3.01
CA LEU A 139 -23.57 -5.97 -2.18
C LEU A 139 -23.82 -4.46 -2.12
N LEU A 140 -22.76 -3.66 -1.96
CA LEU A 140 -22.84 -2.20 -1.95
C LEU A 140 -23.25 -1.63 -3.31
N ALA A 141 -22.67 -2.13 -4.41
CA ALA A 141 -23.00 -1.68 -5.76
C ALA A 141 -24.46 -1.98 -6.14
N GLY A 142 -25.05 -3.04 -5.58
CA GLY A 142 -26.47 -3.37 -5.76
C GLY A 142 -27.45 -2.37 -5.12
N VAL A 143 -27.00 -1.52 -4.20
CA VAL A 143 -27.85 -0.52 -3.53
C VAL A 143 -28.34 0.56 -4.50
N THR A 144 -27.47 1.03 -5.41
CA THR A 144 -27.81 2.14 -6.32
C THR A 144 -28.98 1.81 -7.26
N PRO A 145 -29.00 0.66 -7.97
CA PRO A 145 -30.16 0.25 -8.77
C PRO A 145 -31.46 0.13 -7.96
N LEU A 146 -31.40 -0.40 -6.73
CA LEU A 146 -32.55 -0.52 -5.83
C LEU A 146 -33.13 0.87 -5.49
N VAL A 147 -32.27 1.85 -5.22
CA VAL A 147 -32.69 3.24 -4.95
C VAL A 147 -33.26 3.89 -6.20
N VAL A 148 -32.63 3.71 -7.37
CA VAL A 148 -33.11 4.23 -8.65
C VAL A 148 -34.53 3.74 -8.93
N LYS A 149 -34.79 2.43 -8.77
CA LYS A 149 -36.13 1.86 -8.99
C LYS A 149 -37.21 2.54 -8.14
N LEU A 150 -36.91 2.91 -6.89
CA LEU A 150 -37.85 3.59 -5.99
C LEU A 150 -38.06 5.08 -6.29
N GLN A 151 -37.22 5.68 -7.13
CA GLN A 151 -37.31 7.08 -7.55
C GLN A 151 -37.97 7.24 -8.93
N LEU A 152 -38.05 6.15 -9.70
CA LEU A 152 -38.70 6.14 -11.02
C LEU A 152 -40.22 6.02 -10.86
N ALA A 153 -40.90 7.17 -10.81
CA ALA A 153 -42.37 7.25 -10.74
C ALA A 153 -43.03 7.67 -12.07
N ASP A 154 -42.31 8.29 -13.01
CA ASP A 154 -42.83 8.76 -14.31
C ASP A 154 -41.76 8.56 -15.41
N LEU A 155 -42.15 7.94 -16.52
CA LEU A 155 -41.28 7.64 -17.67
C LEU A 155 -40.68 8.92 -18.31
N ARG A 156 -41.33 10.07 -18.15
CA ARG A 156 -40.90 11.35 -18.74
C ARG A 156 -39.69 12.00 -18.07
N ARG A 157 -39.33 11.59 -16.84
CA ARG A 157 -38.20 12.15 -16.07
C ARG A 157 -37.12 11.13 -15.69
N THR A 158 -37.21 9.92 -16.24
CA THR A 158 -36.28 8.81 -15.98
C THR A 158 -34.82 9.22 -16.15
N GLY A 159 -34.48 9.89 -17.25
CA GLY A 159 -33.10 10.32 -17.52
C GLY A 159 -32.55 11.30 -16.48
N GLN A 160 -33.35 12.28 -16.05
CA GLN A 160 -32.93 13.27 -15.05
C GLN A 160 -32.71 12.64 -13.68
N VAL A 161 -33.57 11.69 -13.27
CA VAL A 161 -33.45 10.99 -11.99
C VAL A 161 -32.23 10.07 -11.98
N VAL A 162 -32.06 9.25 -13.02
CA VAL A 162 -30.91 8.35 -13.14
C VAL A 162 -29.61 9.14 -13.23
N GLY A 163 -29.56 10.20 -14.05
CA GLY A 163 -28.37 11.05 -14.19
C GLY A 163 -27.99 11.74 -12.88
N ARG A 164 -28.97 12.27 -12.13
CA ARG A 164 -28.74 12.89 -10.82
C ARG A 164 -28.18 11.89 -9.80
N LEU A 165 -28.77 10.70 -9.69
CA LEU A 165 -28.30 9.68 -8.74
C LEU A 165 -26.93 9.14 -9.14
N SER A 166 -26.68 8.93 -10.44
CA SER A 166 -25.36 8.54 -10.95
C SER A 166 -24.29 9.58 -10.58
N GLY A 167 -24.55 10.88 -10.84
CA GLY A 167 -23.63 11.95 -10.46
C GLY A 167 -23.36 12.04 -8.96
N ILE A 168 -24.39 11.83 -8.12
CA ILE A 168 -24.23 11.79 -6.65
C ILE A 168 -23.38 10.57 -6.22
N GLY A 169 -23.57 9.42 -6.86
CA GLY A 169 -22.76 8.23 -6.61
C GLY A 169 -21.29 8.45 -6.97
N THR A 170 -21.03 9.07 -8.13
CA THR A 170 -19.68 9.46 -8.54
C THR A 170 -19.04 10.45 -7.57
N LEU A 171 -19.78 11.48 -7.13
CA LEU A 171 -19.30 12.42 -6.11
C LEU A 171 -19.00 11.72 -4.78
N GLY A 172 -19.82 10.75 -4.39
CA GLY A 172 -19.58 9.89 -3.23
C GLY A 172 -18.29 9.10 -3.35
N GLY A 173 -18.07 8.46 -4.51
CA GLY A 173 -16.82 7.76 -4.83
C GLY A 173 -15.61 8.66 -4.76
N ILE A 174 -15.60 9.80 -5.47
CA ILE A 174 -14.49 10.77 -5.47
C ILE A 174 -14.19 11.26 -4.06
N THR A 175 -15.22 11.67 -3.31
CA THR A 175 -15.04 12.16 -1.94
C THR A 175 -14.45 11.07 -1.05
N ALA A 176 -14.96 9.85 -1.14
CA ALA A 176 -14.48 8.72 -0.35
C ALA A 176 -13.05 8.31 -0.70
N THR A 177 -12.67 8.29 -1.98
CA THR A 177 -11.30 7.98 -2.41
C THR A 177 -10.32 9.03 -1.90
N LEU A 178 -10.64 10.33 -2.03
CA LEU A 178 -9.77 11.41 -1.55
C LEU A 178 -9.65 11.41 -0.02
N VAL A 179 -10.77 11.31 0.69
CA VAL A 179 -10.76 11.27 2.17
C VAL A 179 -10.05 10.03 2.67
N THR A 180 -10.29 8.86 2.07
CA THR A 180 -9.61 7.63 2.48
C THR A 180 -8.11 7.71 2.22
N GLY A 181 -7.70 8.05 1.00
CA GLY A 181 -6.30 8.06 0.59
C GLY A 181 -5.44 9.10 1.31
N PHE A 182 -5.95 10.32 1.50
CA PHE A 182 -5.16 11.41 2.09
C PHE A 182 -5.34 11.60 3.60
N VAL A 183 -6.50 11.21 4.15
CA VAL A 183 -6.82 11.49 5.56
C VAL A 183 -6.91 10.21 6.38
N LEU A 184 -7.79 9.26 6.00
CA LEU A 184 -8.03 8.08 6.83
C LEU A 184 -6.81 7.17 6.87
N VAL A 185 -6.18 6.92 5.72
CA VAL A 185 -4.99 6.08 5.60
C VAL A 185 -3.79 6.65 6.36
N ALA A 186 -3.66 7.98 6.40
CA ALA A 186 -2.59 8.64 7.15
C ALA A 186 -2.84 8.63 8.67
N ALA A 187 -4.11 8.62 9.10
CA ALA A 187 -4.49 8.78 10.51
C ALA A 187 -4.87 7.49 11.24
N LEU A 188 -5.33 6.46 10.51
CA LEU A 188 -5.94 5.26 11.07
C LEU A 188 -5.40 3.99 10.42
N SER A 189 -5.33 2.89 11.18
CA SER A 189 -4.99 1.58 10.63
C SER A 189 -6.10 1.03 9.72
N SER A 190 -5.73 0.16 8.78
CA SER A 190 -6.69 -0.46 7.85
C SER A 190 -7.82 -1.20 8.58
N THR A 191 -7.51 -1.76 9.74
CA THR A 191 -8.50 -2.44 10.61
C THR A 191 -9.57 -1.47 11.09
N VAL A 192 -9.17 -0.29 11.57
CA VAL A 192 -10.11 0.72 12.08
C VAL A 192 -10.96 1.27 10.95
N ILE A 193 -10.39 1.48 9.76
CA ILE A 193 -11.14 1.98 8.59
C ILE A 193 -12.22 0.96 8.18
N VAL A 194 -11.87 -0.34 8.09
CA VAL A 194 -12.81 -1.39 7.67
C VAL A 194 -13.90 -1.62 8.70
N LEU A 195 -13.56 -1.72 9.99
CA LEU A 195 -14.55 -1.89 11.06
C LEU A 195 -15.43 -0.64 11.22
N GLY A 196 -14.86 0.55 11.06
CA GLY A 196 -15.60 1.81 11.04
C GLY A 196 -16.60 1.86 9.89
N LEU A 197 -16.17 1.49 8.67
CA LEU A 197 -17.05 1.39 7.51
C LEU A 197 -18.16 0.35 7.73
N ALA A 198 -17.81 -0.84 8.22
CA ALA A 198 -18.77 -1.89 8.55
C ALA A 198 -19.83 -1.40 9.56
N ALA A 199 -19.42 -0.67 10.59
CA ALA A 199 -20.30 -0.08 11.58
C ALA A 199 -21.23 0.98 10.98
N VAL A 200 -20.70 1.90 10.17
CA VAL A 200 -21.50 2.93 9.48
C VAL A 200 -22.55 2.29 8.57
N LEU A 201 -22.17 1.29 7.78
CA LEU A 201 -23.08 0.56 6.89
C LEU A 201 -24.16 -0.20 7.67
N GLY A 202 -23.76 -0.94 8.71
CA GLY A 202 -24.66 -1.70 9.57
C GLY A 202 -25.66 -0.81 10.30
N VAL A 203 -25.20 0.27 10.94
CA VAL A 203 -26.06 1.25 11.63
C VAL A 203 -27.01 1.92 10.64
N THR A 204 -26.52 2.33 9.47
CA THR A 204 -27.37 2.93 8.43
C THR A 204 -28.46 1.96 7.97
N GLY A 205 -28.12 0.69 7.74
CA GLY A 205 -29.08 -0.35 7.40
C GLY A 205 -30.14 -0.60 8.49
N LEU A 206 -29.72 -0.62 9.76
CA LEU A 206 -30.63 -0.79 10.90
C LEU A 206 -31.58 0.42 11.06
N VAL A 207 -31.05 1.64 10.98
CA VAL A 207 -31.83 2.90 11.06
C VAL A 207 -32.81 2.99 9.89
N LEU A 208 -32.36 2.70 8.67
CA LEU A 208 -33.21 2.67 7.47
C LEU A 208 -34.32 1.63 7.63
N GLY A 209 -34.00 0.44 8.12
CA GLY A 209 -34.97 -0.63 8.38
C GLY A 209 -35.99 -0.27 9.46
N ALA A 210 -35.61 0.51 10.47
CA ALA A 210 -36.54 1.01 11.49
C ALA A 210 -37.46 2.11 10.91
N TYR A 211 -36.90 3.03 10.14
CA TYR A 211 -37.60 4.11 9.47
C TYR A 211 -38.65 3.60 8.46
N LEU A 212 -38.26 2.64 7.60
CA LEU A 212 -39.16 2.05 6.61
C LEU A 212 -40.28 1.24 7.29
N ARG A 213 -39.99 0.52 8.38
CA ARG A 213 -41.03 -0.20 9.16
C ARG A 213 -42.06 0.75 9.79
N ARG A 214 -41.61 1.87 10.37
CA ARG A 214 -42.50 2.88 10.95
C ARG A 214 -43.43 3.52 9.92
N ARG A 215 -42.98 3.67 8.66
CA ARG A 215 -43.76 4.31 7.60
C ARG A 215 -44.67 3.37 6.81
N SER A 216 -44.27 2.13 6.61
CA SER A 216 -45.00 1.23 5.70
C SER A 216 -46.15 0.49 6.39
N GLY A 217 -46.23 0.43 7.72
CA GLY A 217 -47.26 -0.31 8.46
C GLY A 217 -47.25 -1.84 8.24
N THR A 218 -46.56 -2.30 7.18
CA THR A 218 -46.30 -3.69 6.82
C THR A 218 -45.17 -4.22 7.69
N GLY A 219 -45.54 -4.65 8.89
CA GLY A 219 -44.72 -5.56 9.68
C GLY A 219 -44.67 -6.92 9.00
N LEU A 220 -43.80 -7.12 8.01
CA LEU A 220 -43.24 -8.44 7.76
C LEU A 220 -42.04 -8.56 8.69
N PRO A 221 -42.16 -9.23 9.85
CA PRO A 221 -40.99 -9.50 10.66
C PRO A 221 -40.08 -10.39 9.83
N ALA A 222 -38.88 -9.91 9.48
CA ALA A 222 -37.77 -10.84 9.27
C ALA A 222 -37.80 -11.80 10.46
N SER A 223 -37.92 -13.11 10.17
CA SER A 223 -38.14 -14.11 11.21
C SER A 223 -37.09 -13.90 12.30
N ALA A 224 -37.46 -14.11 13.58
CA ALA A 224 -36.53 -13.92 14.69
C ALA A 224 -35.19 -14.67 14.46
N ARG A 225 -35.27 -15.80 13.73
CA ARG A 225 -34.12 -16.58 13.25
C ARG A 225 -33.19 -15.80 12.30
N VAL A 226 -33.69 -15.04 11.33
CA VAL A 226 -32.86 -14.23 10.42
C VAL A 226 -32.16 -13.10 11.17
N LYS A 227 -32.87 -12.42 12.09
CA LYS A 227 -32.26 -11.37 12.92
C LYS A 227 -31.19 -11.93 13.85
N ALA A 228 -31.47 -13.08 14.47
CA ALA A 228 -30.50 -13.79 15.31
C ALA A 228 -29.29 -14.26 14.50
N ALA A 229 -29.49 -14.82 13.30
CA ALA A 229 -28.40 -15.24 12.42
C ALA A 229 -27.51 -14.08 12.00
N LEU A 230 -28.07 -12.93 11.63
CA LEU A 230 -27.29 -11.72 11.30
C LEU A 230 -26.52 -11.17 12.50
N ALA A 231 -27.14 -11.17 13.69
CA ALA A 231 -26.48 -10.74 14.92
C ALA A 231 -25.33 -11.68 15.30
N VAL A 232 -25.54 -12.99 15.20
CA VAL A 232 -24.50 -14.01 15.44
C VAL A 232 -23.37 -13.88 14.42
N LEU A 233 -23.67 -13.71 13.14
CA LEU A 233 -22.66 -13.47 12.10
C LEU A 233 -21.84 -12.21 12.36
N GLY A 234 -22.49 -11.11 12.75
CA GLY A 234 -21.80 -9.86 13.08
C GLY A 234 -20.91 -9.99 14.34
N LEU A 235 -21.41 -10.64 15.39
CA LEU A 235 -20.64 -10.90 16.61
C LEU A 235 -19.48 -11.87 16.36
N ALA A 236 -19.70 -12.91 15.56
CA ALA A 236 -18.66 -13.85 15.16
C ALA A 236 -17.58 -13.14 14.34
N ALA A 237 -17.96 -12.30 13.38
CA ALA A 237 -17.01 -11.50 12.60
C ALA A 237 -16.15 -10.58 13.49
N ALA A 238 -16.77 -9.90 14.45
CA ALA A 238 -16.06 -9.06 15.42
C ALA A 238 -15.12 -9.88 16.33
N GLY A 239 -15.59 -11.02 16.84
CA GLY A 239 -14.79 -11.93 17.68
C GLY A 239 -13.60 -12.52 16.92
N LEU A 240 -13.82 -13.03 15.70
CA LEU A 240 -12.78 -13.54 14.80
C LEU A 240 -11.75 -12.45 14.46
N SER A 241 -12.19 -11.21 14.23
CA SER A 241 -11.29 -10.09 13.95
C SER A 241 -10.37 -9.76 15.13
N ALA A 242 -10.87 -9.87 16.37
CA ALA A 242 -10.12 -9.57 17.58
C ALA A 242 -9.02 -10.61 17.88
N VAL A 243 -9.22 -11.86 17.45
CA VAL A 243 -8.26 -12.97 17.66
C VAL A 243 -7.44 -13.26 16.39
N ALA A 244 -7.76 -12.59 15.28
CA ALA A 244 -7.03 -12.77 14.03
C ALA A 244 -5.57 -12.30 14.17
N PRO A 245 -4.59 -13.02 13.56
CA PRO A 245 -3.19 -12.62 13.57
C PRO A 245 -3.04 -11.17 13.07
N ASN A 246 -2.31 -10.34 13.82
CA ASN A 246 -1.91 -9.03 13.32
C ASN A 246 -0.56 -9.18 12.62
N PRO A 247 -0.47 -8.96 11.30
CA PRO A 247 0.80 -9.11 10.58
C PRO A 247 1.82 -7.99 10.91
N CYS A 248 1.38 -6.89 11.53
CA CYS A 248 2.20 -5.68 11.74
C CYS A 248 2.26 -5.30 13.23
N ASP A 249 3.42 -4.81 13.68
CA ASP A 249 3.54 -4.11 14.96
C ASP A 249 3.07 -2.66 14.83
N VAL A 250 3.41 -2.01 13.72
CA VAL A 250 2.99 -0.65 13.37
C VAL A 250 2.54 -0.63 11.92
N GLU A 251 1.38 -0.02 11.66
CA GLU A 251 0.91 0.26 10.31
C GLU A 251 1.02 1.76 10.05
N THR A 252 1.86 2.15 9.10
CA THR A 252 2.08 3.55 8.71
C THR A 252 1.37 3.86 7.39
N ALA A 253 1.44 5.10 6.91
CA ALA A 253 0.92 5.44 5.58
C ALA A 253 1.57 4.62 4.45
N TYR A 254 2.80 4.14 4.65
CA TYR A 254 3.62 3.50 3.62
C TYR A 254 3.76 1.98 3.80
N HIS A 255 3.91 1.50 5.04
CA HIS A 255 4.29 0.12 5.32
C HIS A 255 3.53 -0.52 6.51
N CYS A 256 3.37 -1.83 6.42
CA CYS A 256 3.18 -2.70 7.58
C CYS A 256 4.57 -3.04 8.14
N ALA A 257 4.96 -2.47 9.27
CA ALA A 257 6.27 -2.70 9.87
C ALA A 257 6.19 -3.69 11.04
N LYS A 258 7.15 -4.60 11.11
CA LYS A 258 7.29 -5.60 12.18
C LYS A 258 8.76 -5.75 12.57
N VAL A 259 9.04 -5.85 13.86
CA VAL A 259 10.39 -6.12 14.37
C VAL A 259 10.41 -7.47 15.07
N GLU A 260 11.24 -8.38 14.58
CA GLU A 260 11.45 -9.67 15.22
C GLU A 260 12.83 -9.75 15.86
N THR A 261 12.94 -10.53 16.95
CA THR A 261 14.23 -10.84 17.56
C THR A 261 14.89 -11.95 16.79
N ASP A 262 16.18 -11.80 16.49
CA ASP A 262 16.96 -12.83 15.83
C ASP A 262 17.07 -14.08 16.74
N PRO A 263 16.69 -15.28 16.26
CA PRO A 263 16.74 -16.50 17.07
C PRO A 263 18.16 -16.87 17.51
N GLN A 264 19.18 -16.51 16.73
CA GLN A 264 20.59 -16.80 17.02
C GLN A 264 21.22 -15.71 17.91
N TRP A 265 20.74 -14.47 17.82
CA TRP A 265 21.31 -13.32 18.53
C TRP A 265 20.23 -12.56 19.30
N THR A 266 20.20 -12.69 20.62
CA THR A 266 19.14 -12.10 21.46
C THR A 266 19.07 -10.56 21.42
N GLN A 267 20.17 -9.89 21.07
CA GLN A 267 20.26 -8.44 20.84
C GLN A 267 20.07 -8.06 19.37
N GLY A 268 20.01 -9.04 18.47
CA GLY A 268 19.69 -8.84 17.06
C GLY A 268 18.21 -8.57 16.86
N ARG A 269 17.91 -7.63 15.98
CA ARG A 269 16.56 -7.28 15.54
C ARG A 269 16.51 -7.29 14.03
N VAL A 270 15.50 -7.95 13.47
CA VAL A 270 15.20 -7.94 12.04
C VAL A 270 13.98 -7.04 11.84
N LEU A 271 14.13 -6.02 11.00
CA LEU A 271 13.04 -5.16 10.57
C LEU A 271 12.43 -5.72 9.29
N TYR A 272 11.15 -6.08 9.38
CA TYR A 272 10.33 -6.46 8.25
C TYR A 272 9.43 -5.29 7.86
N LEU A 273 9.43 -4.93 6.57
CA LEU A 273 8.42 -4.03 5.99
C LEU A 273 7.60 -4.82 4.97
N ASN A 274 6.29 -4.82 5.18
CA ASN A 274 5.34 -5.70 4.50
C ASN A 274 5.75 -7.17 4.65
N SER A 275 6.26 -7.79 3.59
CA SER A 275 6.71 -9.19 3.58
C SER A 275 8.22 -9.37 3.45
N GLY A 276 8.99 -8.28 3.30
CA GLY A 276 10.44 -8.31 3.06
C GLY A 276 11.25 -8.10 4.33
N GLU A 277 12.43 -8.72 4.40
CA GLU A 277 13.48 -8.30 5.34
C GLU A 277 14.14 -7.04 4.80
N HIS A 278 14.07 -5.95 5.55
CA HIS A 278 14.60 -4.65 5.13
C HIS A 278 15.88 -4.28 5.85
N SER A 279 16.00 -4.59 7.14
CA SER A 279 17.18 -4.20 7.92
C SER A 279 17.45 -5.15 9.07
N TYR A 280 18.71 -5.18 9.49
CA TYR A 280 19.15 -5.90 10.68
C TYR A 280 19.97 -4.97 11.55
N VAL A 281 19.67 -4.98 12.84
CA VAL A 281 20.33 -4.16 13.84
C VAL A 281 20.72 -5.02 15.03
N ASP A 282 21.99 -4.96 15.43
CA ASP A 282 22.42 -5.44 16.74
C ASP A 282 22.37 -4.29 17.75
N LEU A 283 21.54 -4.44 18.79
CA LEU A 283 21.34 -3.42 19.81
C LEU A 283 22.56 -3.24 20.73
N ALA A 284 23.38 -4.29 20.88
CA ALA A 284 24.56 -4.26 21.73
C ALA A 284 25.81 -3.82 20.96
N ASP A 285 25.91 -4.16 19.67
CA ASP A 285 27.07 -3.85 18.84
C ASP A 285 26.68 -3.19 17.50
N PRO A 286 26.69 -1.85 17.41
CA PRO A 286 26.37 -1.13 16.17
C PRO A 286 27.42 -1.33 15.06
N THR A 287 28.55 -2.00 15.34
CA THR A 287 29.55 -2.34 14.31
C THR A 287 29.25 -3.66 13.61
N ARG A 288 28.28 -4.44 14.11
CA ARG A 288 27.86 -5.70 13.51
C ARG A 288 26.88 -5.48 12.36
N LEU A 289 27.42 -5.58 11.16
CA LEU A 289 26.66 -5.52 9.91
C LEU A 289 26.35 -6.95 9.43
N LYS A 290 25.07 -7.35 9.44
CA LYS A 290 24.67 -8.73 9.09
C LYS A 290 24.63 -8.98 7.59
N TYR A 291 23.99 -8.09 6.83
CA TYR A 291 23.81 -8.28 5.40
C TYR A 291 25.07 -7.89 4.61
N ALA A 292 25.38 -8.65 3.57
CA ALA A 292 26.58 -8.42 2.75
C ALA A 292 26.63 -6.99 2.17
N TYR A 293 25.50 -6.46 1.67
CA TYR A 293 25.46 -5.10 1.14
C TYR A 293 25.82 -4.04 2.21
N THR A 294 25.33 -4.18 3.45
CA THR A 294 25.73 -3.28 4.55
C THR A 294 27.22 -3.39 4.85
N GLN A 295 27.79 -4.59 4.81
CA GLN A 295 29.22 -4.80 5.01
C GLN A 295 30.05 -4.14 3.90
N TRP A 296 29.58 -4.20 2.64
CA TRP A 296 30.22 -3.50 1.51
C TRP A 296 30.16 -1.99 1.69
N ILE A 297 29.02 -1.43 2.13
CA ILE A 297 28.90 0.00 2.43
C ILE A 297 29.88 0.39 3.55
N GLY A 298 29.92 -0.37 4.64
CA GLY A 298 30.84 -0.13 5.76
C GLY A 298 32.31 -0.17 5.33
N LEU A 299 32.67 -1.15 4.50
CA LEU A 299 34.01 -1.27 3.90
C LEU A 299 34.38 -0.06 3.05
N VAL A 300 33.46 0.43 2.20
CA VAL A 300 33.71 1.64 1.40
C VAL A 300 33.86 2.86 2.29
N ALA A 301 33.03 3.01 3.33
CA ALA A 301 33.17 4.08 4.31
C ALA A 301 34.53 4.02 5.04
N ASP A 302 35.00 2.82 5.42
CA ASP A 302 36.30 2.59 6.07
C ASP A 302 37.51 2.93 5.21
N LEU A 303 37.35 2.90 3.90
CA LEU A 303 38.37 3.36 2.95
C LEU A 303 38.25 4.86 2.67
N ALA A 304 37.04 5.42 2.67
CA ALA A 304 36.78 6.84 2.47
C ALA A 304 37.33 7.69 3.63
N ALA A 305 37.06 7.25 4.87
CA ALA A 305 37.57 7.84 6.09
C ALA A 305 37.82 6.74 7.12
N PRO A 306 39.07 6.48 7.54
CA PRO A 306 39.37 5.48 8.57
C PRO A 306 38.60 5.76 9.89
N ALA A 307 38.43 4.72 10.71
CA ALA A 307 37.78 4.86 12.02
C ALA A 307 38.38 6.02 12.85
N GLY A 308 37.50 6.76 13.53
CA GLY A 308 37.83 7.97 14.28
C GLY A 308 37.96 9.25 13.42
N ARG A 309 37.98 9.17 12.09
CA ARG A 309 37.90 10.35 11.21
C ARG A 309 36.45 10.65 10.86
N ARG A 310 36.02 11.88 11.17
CA ARG A 310 34.70 12.41 10.83
C ARG A 310 34.40 12.23 9.33
N LEU A 311 33.19 11.81 9.00
CA LEU A 311 32.72 11.60 7.62
C LEU A 311 31.26 12.04 7.50
N ASP A 312 30.98 13.30 7.17
CA ASP A 312 29.61 13.83 7.18
C ASP A 312 28.75 13.11 6.13
N ALA A 313 27.70 12.43 6.60
CA ALA A 313 26.95 11.48 5.81
C ALA A 313 25.49 11.89 5.60
N LEU A 314 24.99 11.71 4.38
CA LEU A 314 23.57 11.80 4.06
C LEU A 314 23.06 10.40 3.66
N HIS A 315 21.95 9.98 4.23
CA HIS A 315 21.32 8.69 3.95
C HIS A 315 19.95 8.95 3.32
N LEU A 316 19.74 8.46 2.10
CA LEU A 316 18.48 8.49 1.38
C LEU A 316 17.79 7.16 1.66
N GLY A 317 16.79 7.15 2.54
CA GLY A 317 16.28 5.95 3.18
C GLY A 317 16.99 5.67 4.51
N GLY A 318 16.22 5.23 5.52
CA GLY A 318 16.68 5.11 6.89
C GLY A 318 16.30 3.82 7.61
N GLY A 319 15.81 2.79 6.92
CA GLY A 319 15.28 1.57 7.55
C GLY A 319 16.23 0.96 8.59
N GLY A 320 15.87 1.03 9.88
CA GLY A 320 16.66 0.52 10.99
C GLY A 320 17.88 1.36 11.38
N PHE A 321 18.20 2.43 10.63
CA PHE A 321 19.34 3.33 10.86
C PHE A 321 20.69 2.60 11.01
N THR A 322 20.85 1.44 10.37
CA THR A 322 22.03 0.57 10.48
C THR A 322 23.30 1.30 10.09
N MET A 323 23.34 1.89 8.90
CA MET A 323 24.52 2.64 8.43
C MET A 323 24.79 3.92 9.24
N PRO A 324 23.79 4.77 9.55
CA PRO A 324 24.01 5.93 10.42
C PRO A 324 24.60 5.55 11.80
N ARG A 325 24.14 4.45 12.40
CA ARG A 325 24.64 3.97 13.70
C ARG A 325 26.06 3.42 13.60
N TYR A 326 26.34 2.66 12.54
CA TYR A 326 27.69 2.17 12.26
C TYR A 326 28.68 3.35 12.13
N LEU A 327 28.33 4.38 11.36
CA LEU A 327 29.17 5.58 11.20
C LEU A 327 29.31 6.35 12.50
N ALA A 328 28.23 6.53 13.28
CA ALA A 328 28.31 7.21 14.57
C ALA A 328 29.21 6.47 15.58
N ALA A 329 29.18 5.14 15.59
CA ALA A 329 29.99 4.31 16.49
C ALA A 329 31.47 4.27 16.09
N THR A 330 31.76 4.15 14.79
CA THR A 330 33.13 4.03 14.26
C THR A 330 33.82 5.39 14.06
N ARG A 331 33.04 6.48 13.88
CA ARG A 331 33.53 7.84 13.61
C ARG A 331 32.77 8.88 14.45
N PRO A 332 32.98 8.90 15.78
CA PRO A 332 32.32 9.87 16.66
C PRO A 332 32.55 11.31 16.17
N GLY A 333 31.49 12.13 16.17
CA GLY A 333 31.53 13.50 15.62
C GLY A 333 31.05 13.63 14.18
N THR A 334 30.76 12.53 13.49
CA THR A 334 30.07 12.53 12.19
C THR A 334 28.68 13.14 12.28
N ASP A 335 28.35 14.08 11.38
CA ASP A 335 26.96 14.52 11.16
C ASP A 335 26.27 13.56 10.20
N ASN A 336 25.37 12.74 10.73
CA ASN A 336 24.49 11.88 9.94
C ASN A 336 23.13 12.57 9.77
N LEU A 337 22.74 12.81 8.53
CA LEU A 337 21.38 13.23 8.17
C LEU A 337 20.70 12.09 7.41
N VAL A 338 19.51 11.71 7.85
CA VAL A 338 18.70 10.65 7.22
C VAL A 338 17.43 11.28 6.66
N PHE A 339 17.16 11.05 5.38
CA PHE A 339 15.89 11.36 4.74
C PHE A 339 15.05 10.10 4.71
N GLU A 340 14.00 10.09 5.52
CA GLU A 340 13.06 8.97 5.63
C GLU A 340 11.66 9.48 5.31
N ILE A 341 10.98 8.86 4.36
CA ILE A 341 9.64 9.29 3.95
C ILE A 341 8.60 8.92 5.02
N ASP A 342 8.83 7.83 5.75
CA ASP A 342 7.94 7.28 6.75
C ASP A 342 8.32 7.69 8.19
N GLY A 343 7.68 8.74 8.70
CA GLY A 343 7.85 9.17 10.10
C GLY A 343 7.47 8.11 11.13
N GLY A 344 6.51 7.23 10.82
CA GLY A 344 6.12 6.14 11.72
C GLY A 344 7.21 5.08 11.85
N LEU A 345 7.99 4.86 10.78
CA LEU A 345 9.15 3.98 10.80
C LEU A 345 10.27 4.54 11.69
N VAL A 346 10.54 5.85 11.61
CA VAL A 346 11.52 6.48 12.51
C VAL A 346 11.14 6.34 13.98
N ASP A 347 9.86 6.45 14.31
CA ASP A 347 9.36 6.26 15.67
C ASP A 347 9.43 4.79 16.13
N LEU A 348 9.19 3.84 15.22
CA LEU A 348 9.41 2.41 15.48
C LEU A 348 10.90 2.12 15.74
N ASP A 349 11.78 2.67 14.92
CA ASP A 349 13.23 2.47 15.04
C ASP A 349 13.79 3.05 16.35
N ARG A 350 13.23 4.18 16.82
CA ARG A 350 13.56 4.74 18.14
C ARG A 350 13.13 3.82 19.28
N ARG A 351 11.92 3.25 19.18
CA ARG A 351 11.33 2.42 20.23
C ARG A 351 11.96 1.02 20.31
N GLU A 352 12.06 0.33 19.18
CA GLU A 352 12.38 -1.09 19.12
C GLU A 352 13.81 -1.36 18.66
N LEU A 353 14.37 -0.46 17.84
CA LEU A 353 15.71 -0.63 17.29
C LEU A 353 16.75 0.25 18.00
N GLY A 354 16.41 1.00 19.04
CA GLY A 354 17.38 1.74 19.85
C GLY A 354 18.00 2.96 19.17
N VAL A 355 17.35 3.51 18.14
CA VAL A 355 17.81 4.74 17.47
C VAL A 355 17.69 5.94 18.41
N ARG A 356 18.76 6.72 18.51
CA ARG A 356 18.80 7.97 19.28
C ARG A 356 19.16 9.14 18.37
N THR A 357 18.16 9.94 18.04
CA THR A 357 18.40 11.18 17.27
C THR A 357 18.99 12.27 18.17
N GLY A 358 19.86 13.09 17.62
CA GLY A 358 20.54 14.17 18.31
C GLY A 358 21.34 15.04 17.33
N PRO A 359 22.27 15.88 17.81
CA PRO A 359 23.04 16.78 16.95
C PRO A 359 23.86 16.09 15.87
N GLN A 360 24.27 14.83 16.10
CA GLN A 360 25.11 14.02 15.21
C GLN A 360 24.33 12.96 14.41
N LEU A 361 23.04 12.78 14.71
CA LEU A 361 22.15 11.87 13.97
C LEU A 361 20.76 12.47 13.89
N ARG A 362 20.42 13.03 12.74
CA ARG A 362 19.15 13.71 12.49
C ARG A 362 18.34 12.91 11.48
N ALA A 363 17.04 12.79 11.73
CA ALA A 363 16.09 12.24 10.76
C ALA A 363 15.18 13.38 10.30
N ARG A 364 15.06 13.58 8.99
CA ARG A 364 14.14 14.53 8.39
C ARG A 364 13.09 13.76 7.61
N ILE A 365 11.83 13.97 7.97
CA ILE A 365 10.72 13.25 7.35
C ILE A 365 10.35 13.91 6.02
N GLY A 366 10.34 13.13 4.96
CA GLY A 366 9.93 13.56 3.63
C GLY A 366 10.60 12.80 2.51
N ASP A 367 10.12 13.05 1.29
CA ASP A 367 10.65 12.45 0.07
C ASP A 367 12.11 12.87 -0.19
N ALA A 368 13.00 11.88 -0.36
CA ALA A 368 14.42 12.12 -0.55
C ALA A 368 14.74 12.95 -1.81
N ARG A 369 13.97 12.82 -2.89
CA ARG A 369 14.14 13.61 -4.12
C ARG A 369 13.84 15.08 -3.90
N VAL A 370 12.84 15.38 -3.06
CA VAL A 370 12.50 16.76 -2.70
C VAL A 370 13.52 17.33 -1.71
N LEU A 371 13.90 16.55 -0.71
CA LEU A 371 14.77 17.01 0.38
C LEU A 371 16.22 17.24 -0.07
N VAL A 372 16.75 16.45 -1.00
CA VAL A 372 18.14 16.62 -1.50
C VAL A 372 18.32 17.97 -2.20
N GLY A 373 17.30 18.48 -2.88
CA GLY A 373 17.34 19.79 -3.54
C GLY A 373 17.53 20.96 -2.56
N ALA A 374 17.23 20.76 -1.27
CA ALA A 374 17.45 21.75 -0.22
C ALA A 374 18.83 21.63 0.45
N GLU A 375 19.58 20.54 0.21
CA GLU A 375 20.93 20.38 0.76
C GLU A 375 21.93 21.26 0.00
N PRO A 376 22.84 21.96 0.69
CA PRO A 376 23.83 22.79 0.03
C PRO A 376 24.78 21.98 -0.86
N THR A 377 25.31 22.63 -1.89
CA THR A 377 26.41 22.11 -2.69
C THR A 377 27.64 21.85 -1.79
N ASP A 378 28.42 20.81 -2.10
CA ASP A 378 29.65 20.47 -1.36
C ASP A 378 29.45 20.37 0.17
N SER A 379 28.35 19.76 0.61
CA SER A 379 27.98 19.69 2.04
C SER A 379 28.16 18.32 2.67
N ARG A 380 28.36 17.26 1.87
CA ARG A 380 28.47 15.87 2.37
C ARG A 380 29.72 15.18 1.84
N ASP A 381 30.32 14.34 2.68
CA ASP A 381 31.49 13.52 2.31
C ASP A 381 31.05 12.14 1.78
N PHE A 382 29.91 11.65 2.28
CA PHE A 382 29.41 10.32 1.97
C PHE A 382 27.89 10.36 1.79
N ILE A 383 27.38 9.82 0.69
CA ILE A 383 25.95 9.69 0.46
C ILE A 383 25.60 8.21 0.28
N VAL A 384 24.63 7.72 1.05
CA VAL A 384 24.12 6.35 0.98
C VAL A 384 22.72 6.38 0.41
N GLY A 385 22.51 5.80 -0.76
CA GLY A 385 21.20 5.52 -1.33
C GLY A 385 20.73 4.12 -0.94
N ASP A 386 19.78 4.03 -0.02
CA ASP A 386 19.22 2.77 0.50
C ASP A 386 17.72 2.93 0.74
N ALA A 387 17.02 3.46 -0.27
CA ALA A 387 15.59 3.75 -0.23
C ALA A 387 14.83 2.79 -1.14
N PHE A 388 13.76 2.19 -0.61
CA PHE A 388 12.93 1.23 -1.33
C PHE A 388 11.44 1.51 -1.13
N GLY A 389 10.65 1.45 -2.19
CA GLY A 389 9.19 1.41 -2.08
C GLY A 389 8.68 0.03 -1.61
N HIS A 390 9.38 -1.03 -2.05
CA HIS A 390 9.22 -2.41 -1.60
C HIS A 390 10.57 -3.13 -1.68
N LEU A 391 10.88 -3.77 -2.81
CA LEU A 391 12.19 -4.40 -3.09
C LEU A 391 12.93 -3.66 -4.21
N VAL A 392 12.53 -2.42 -4.50
CA VAL A 392 12.93 -1.68 -5.70
C VAL A 392 13.17 -0.22 -5.35
N VAL A 393 14.24 0.36 -5.91
CA VAL A 393 14.54 1.79 -5.81
C VAL A 393 13.45 2.56 -6.56
N PRO A 394 12.73 3.50 -5.91
CA PRO A 394 11.70 4.30 -6.58
C PRO A 394 12.23 5.01 -7.82
N TRP A 395 11.45 5.03 -8.90
CA TRP A 395 11.90 5.55 -10.21
C TRP A 395 12.48 6.97 -10.16
N HIS A 396 11.92 7.85 -9.33
CA HIS A 396 12.35 9.26 -9.21
C HIS A 396 13.67 9.43 -8.45
N LEU A 397 14.17 8.37 -7.80
CA LEU A 397 15.50 8.30 -7.17
C LEU A 397 16.54 7.61 -8.07
N ALA A 398 16.11 7.01 -9.17
CA ALA A 398 16.91 6.20 -10.10
C ALA A 398 17.22 6.97 -11.40
N THR A 399 17.12 8.30 -11.40
CA THR A 399 17.28 9.13 -12.62
C THR A 399 18.61 9.85 -12.66
N ARG A 400 19.01 10.23 -13.87
CA ARG A 400 20.19 11.04 -14.13
C ARG A 400 20.15 12.36 -13.36
N GLU A 401 18.99 12.99 -13.30
CA GLU A 401 18.78 14.25 -12.60
C GLU A 401 18.97 14.07 -11.08
N MET A 402 18.51 12.95 -10.51
CA MET A 402 18.79 12.62 -9.12
C MET A 402 20.29 12.41 -8.89
N ALA A 403 20.96 11.66 -9.77
CA ALA A 403 22.40 11.44 -9.67
C ALA A 403 23.19 12.77 -9.76
N ALA A 404 22.74 13.72 -10.58
CA ALA A 404 23.32 15.06 -10.66
C ALA A 404 23.12 15.87 -9.36
N GLU A 405 21.95 15.78 -8.72
CA GLU A 405 21.71 16.41 -7.41
C GLU A 405 22.58 15.80 -6.30
N VAL A 406 22.70 14.47 -6.26
CA VAL A 406 23.60 13.76 -5.34
C VAL A 406 25.04 14.22 -5.56
N ARG A 407 25.48 14.30 -6.81
CA ARG A 407 26.81 14.79 -7.18
C ARG A 407 27.04 16.22 -6.72
N ARG A 408 26.06 17.12 -6.88
CA ARG A 408 26.14 18.52 -6.43
C ARG A 408 26.34 18.62 -4.92
N VAL A 409 25.66 17.76 -4.15
CA VAL A 409 25.72 17.77 -2.68
C VAL A 409 27.04 17.19 -2.15
N LEU A 410 27.67 16.28 -2.88
CA LEU A 410 28.96 15.70 -2.52
C LEU A 410 30.10 16.72 -2.63
N ARG A 411 30.96 16.76 -1.61
CA ARG A 411 32.23 17.48 -1.65
C ARG A 411 33.19 16.87 -2.67
N PRO A 412 34.21 17.61 -3.14
CA PRO A 412 35.30 17.05 -3.92
C PRO A 412 35.95 15.87 -3.19
N GLY A 413 35.96 14.70 -3.84
CA GLY A 413 36.46 13.45 -3.26
C GLY A 413 35.45 12.65 -2.43
N GLY A 414 34.23 13.17 -2.25
CA GLY A 414 33.14 12.43 -1.61
C GLY A 414 32.69 11.23 -2.43
N ILE A 415 32.06 10.26 -1.76
CA ILE A 415 31.63 8.99 -2.38
C ILE A 415 30.12 8.84 -2.23
N TYR A 416 29.46 8.54 -3.35
CA TYR A 416 28.10 8.04 -3.40
C TYR A 416 28.11 6.52 -3.44
N VAL A 417 27.31 5.89 -2.59
CA VAL A 417 27.02 4.46 -2.67
C VAL A 417 25.52 4.24 -2.76
N GLN A 418 25.09 3.29 -3.59
CA GLN A 418 23.68 3.00 -3.79
C GLN A 418 23.44 1.49 -3.80
N ASN A 419 22.57 1.04 -2.91
CA ASN A 419 22.09 -0.33 -2.88
C ASN A 419 20.94 -0.50 -3.88
N VAL A 420 21.07 -1.49 -4.75
CA VAL A 420 20.10 -1.81 -5.79
C VAL A 420 19.79 -3.30 -5.71
N ILE A 421 18.52 -3.65 -5.72
CA ILE A 421 18.08 -5.05 -5.83
C ILE A 421 17.58 -5.25 -7.24
N ASP A 422 18.10 -6.28 -7.91
CA ASP A 422 17.64 -6.68 -9.25
C ASP A 422 17.64 -8.21 -9.37
N VAL A 423 16.83 -8.71 -10.29
CA VAL A 423 16.68 -10.13 -10.63
C VAL A 423 17.07 -10.36 -12.08
N PRO A 424 17.45 -11.60 -12.47
CA PRO A 424 17.75 -11.91 -13.86
C PRO A 424 16.59 -11.49 -14.80
N PRO A 425 16.89 -10.87 -15.95
CA PRO A 425 18.21 -10.78 -16.58
C PRO A 425 19.06 -9.55 -16.19
N GLY A 426 18.71 -8.83 -15.11
CA GLY A 426 19.51 -7.72 -14.59
C GLY A 426 19.44 -6.44 -15.42
N ARG A 427 18.25 -6.13 -15.98
CA ARG A 427 18.10 -4.95 -16.88
C ARG A 427 18.14 -3.65 -16.10
N PHE A 428 17.60 -3.65 -14.87
CA PHE A 428 17.50 -2.46 -14.06
C PHE A 428 18.88 -2.05 -13.52
N ILE A 429 19.67 -2.97 -12.97
CA ILE A 429 21.02 -2.65 -12.49
C ILE A 429 21.92 -2.12 -13.60
N ARG A 430 21.81 -2.65 -14.82
CA ARG A 430 22.56 -2.14 -15.98
C ARG A 430 22.14 -0.73 -16.35
N ALA A 431 20.84 -0.43 -16.33
CA ALA A 431 20.31 0.92 -16.58
C ALA A 431 20.70 1.90 -15.47
N GLU A 432 20.65 1.49 -14.21
CA GLU A 432 21.07 2.31 -13.06
C GLU A 432 22.57 2.64 -13.15
N LEU A 433 23.41 1.65 -13.48
CA LEU A 433 24.83 1.87 -13.71
C LEU A 433 25.09 2.81 -14.89
N ALA A 434 24.36 2.68 -16.00
CA ALA A 434 24.47 3.62 -17.12
C ALA A 434 24.12 5.05 -16.69
N THR A 435 23.10 5.18 -15.85
CA THR A 435 22.58 6.45 -15.33
C THR A 435 23.57 7.12 -14.39
N VAL A 436 24.09 6.39 -13.39
CA VAL A 436 25.10 6.92 -12.46
C VAL A 436 26.39 7.27 -13.21
N ARG A 437 26.80 6.47 -14.20
CA ARG A 437 27.98 6.76 -15.05
C ARG A 437 27.80 7.99 -15.95
N ALA A 438 26.58 8.42 -16.23
CA ALA A 438 26.34 9.64 -17.00
C ALA A 438 26.75 10.89 -16.20
N GLU A 439 26.76 10.82 -14.87
CA GLU A 439 27.06 11.96 -13.98
C GLU A 439 28.38 11.84 -13.22
N PHE A 440 28.83 10.63 -12.88
CA PHE A 440 30.08 10.41 -12.13
C PHE A 440 31.22 9.89 -13.01
N ARG A 441 32.43 10.42 -12.78
CA ARG A 441 33.64 10.03 -13.54
C ARG A 441 34.15 8.64 -13.19
N HIS A 442 34.07 8.25 -11.92
CA HIS A 442 34.55 6.96 -11.44
C HIS A 442 33.39 6.19 -10.85
N VAL A 443 33.09 5.03 -11.43
CA VAL A 443 32.03 4.13 -10.98
C VAL A 443 32.57 2.71 -10.88
N ALA A 444 32.15 2.00 -9.84
CA ALA A 444 32.41 0.58 -9.64
C ALA A 444 31.13 -0.12 -9.14
N LEU A 445 31.07 -1.43 -9.33
CA LEU A 445 29.98 -2.28 -8.88
C LEU A 445 30.55 -3.36 -7.96
N ILE A 446 29.96 -3.51 -6.77
CA ILE A 446 30.22 -4.64 -5.88
C ILE A 446 28.95 -5.50 -5.84
N ALA A 447 29.08 -6.78 -6.16
CA ALA A 447 27.95 -7.70 -6.20
C ALA A 447 28.44 -9.15 -6.09
N PRO A 448 27.60 -10.09 -5.65
CA PRO A 448 28.01 -11.48 -5.61
C PRO A 448 28.17 -12.04 -7.04
N PRO A 449 29.10 -12.98 -7.27
CA PRO A 449 29.35 -13.51 -8.62
C PRO A 449 28.09 -14.07 -9.31
N TYR A 450 27.19 -14.73 -8.56
CA TYR A 450 25.93 -15.24 -9.11
C TYR A 450 24.98 -14.14 -9.59
N GLY A 451 25.03 -12.95 -8.97
CA GLY A 451 24.23 -11.79 -9.38
C GLY A 451 24.80 -11.15 -10.64
N ILE A 452 26.12 -10.99 -10.71
CA ILE A 452 26.83 -10.48 -11.90
C ILE A 452 26.58 -11.39 -13.10
N GLU A 453 26.63 -12.71 -12.90
CA GLU A 453 26.38 -13.71 -13.95
C GLU A 453 24.88 -13.83 -14.32
N GLY A 454 23.98 -13.16 -13.60
CA GLY A 454 22.54 -13.22 -13.86
C GLY A 454 21.92 -14.58 -13.53
N ARG A 455 22.47 -15.32 -12.57
CA ARG A 455 21.94 -16.63 -12.14
C ARG A 455 20.77 -16.53 -11.16
N SER A 456 20.78 -15.53 -10.29
CA SER A 456 19.71 -15.28 -9.31
C SER A 456 19.67 -13.81 -8.90
N GLY A 457 18.58 -13.40 -8.24
CA GLY A 457 18.45 -12.06 -7.68
C GLY A 457 19.50 -11.79 -6.60
N ALA A 458 19.95 -10.55 -6.51
CA ALA A 458 21.00 -10.13 -5.59
C ALA A 458 20.88 -8.65 -5.22
N ASN A 459 21.58 -8.26 -4.14
CA ASN A 459 21.96 -6.89 -3.91
C ASN A 459 23.20 -6.54 -4.75
N PHE A 460 23.17 -5.34 -5.31
CA PHE A 460 24.22 -4.72 -6.08
C PHE A 460 24.55 -3.38 -5.41
N LEU A 461 25.81 -3.13 -5.12
CA LEU A 461 26.27 -1.86 -4.57
C LEU A 461 27.02 -1.08 -5.66
N ILE A 462 26.40 -0.01 -6.13
CA ILE A 462 27.07 0.97 -6.98
C ILE A 462 27.91 1.88 -6.10
N VAL A 463 29.15 2.13 -6.49
CA VAL A 463 30.06 3.06 -5.82
C VAL A 463 30.51 4.09 -6.84
N ALA A 464 30.31 5.37 -6.56
CA ALA A 464 30.54 6.46 -7.50
C ALA A 464 31.23 7.67 -6.85
N SER A 465 32.13 8.32 -7.60
CA SER A 465 32.79 9.56 -7.19
C SER A 465 33.32 10.34 -8.40
N ASP A 466 33.52 11.65 -8.24
CA ASP A 466 34.27 12.46 -9.19
C ASP A 466 35.80 12.32 -9.02
N ALA A 467 36.26 11.72 -7.91
CA ALA A 467 37.65 11.38 -7.65
C ALA A 467 37.92 9.87 -7.84
N PRO A 468 39.17 9.46 -8.08
CA PRO A 468 39.52 8.04 -8.21
C PRO A 468 39.10 7.22 -6.98
N LEU A 469 38.37 6.13 -7.20
CA LEU A 469 37.93 5.23 -6.15
C LEU A 469 39.09 4.36 -5.61
N PRO A 470 39.10 4.00 -4.32
CA PRO A 470 40.15 3.17 -3.70
C PRO A 470 40.01 1.68 -4.04
N LEU A 471 39.94 1.33 -5.33
CA LEU A 471 39.56 0.00 -5.82
C LEU A 471 40.48 -1.13 -5.33
N ALA A 472 41.79 -0.89 -5.22
CA ALA A 472 42.72 -1.90 -4.69
C ALA A 472 42.46 -2.21 -3.20
N GLY A 473 42.11 -1.18 -2.42
CA GLY A 473 41.69 -1.33 -1.03
C GLY A 473 40.36 -2.07 -0.91
N VAL A 474 39.42 -1.78 -1.82
CA VAL A 474 38.13 -2.48 -1.89
C VAL A 474 38.34 -3.96 -2.20
N GLN A 475 39.04 -4.28 -3.29
CA GLN A 475 39.29 -5.67 -3.72
C GLN A 475 39.96 -6.52 -2.63
N SER A 476 40.98 -5.96 -1.97
CA SER A 476 41.72 -6.69 -0.91
C SER A 476 40.87 -6.97 0.32
N ARG A 477 39.97 -6.07 0.70
CA ARG A 477 39.08 -6.23 1.86
C ARG A 477 37.82 -7.04 1.56
N LEU A 478 37.32 -7.02 0.32
CA LEU A 478 36.17 -7.84 -0.08
C LEU A 478 36.44 -9.34 0.13
N GLY A 479 37.67 -9.80 -0.16
CA GLY A 479 38.07 -11.19 0.06
C GLY A 479 38.14 -11.63 1.52
N LEU A 480 38.01 -10.69 2.48
CA LEU A 480 37.96 -10.97 3.91
C LEU A 480 36.54 -11.06 4.46
N LEU A 481 35.52 -10.70 3.66
CA LEU A 481 34.13 -10.76 4.08
C LEU A 481 33.59 -12.19 3.99
N PRO A 482 32.57 -12.53 4.80
CA PRO A 482 32.02 -13.89 4.84
C PRO A 482 31.40 -14.33 3.50
N GLU A 483 30.75 -13.41 2.80
CA GLU A 483 30.10 -13.69 1.51
C GLU A 483 30.99 -13.31 0.33
N PRO A 484 31.21 -14.22 -0.65
CA PRO A 484 31.96 -13.90 -1.85
C PRO A 484 31.34 -12.75 -2.64
N ALA A 485 32.13 -11.72 -2.91
CA ALA A 485 31.73 -10.57 -3.72
C ALA A 485 32.76 -10.33 -4.83
N GLY A 486 32.27 -10.01 -6.03
CA GLY A 486 33.05 -9.48 -7.14
C GLY A 486 33.04 -7.96 -7.16
N LEU A 487 34.07 -7.38 -7.78
CA LEU A 487 34.19 -5.96 -8.06
C LEU A 487 34.33 -5.76 -9.57
N LEU A 488 33.41 -5.03 -10.20
CA LEU A 488 33.55 -4.60 -11.58
C LEU A 488 33.93 -3.12 -11.63
N SER A 489 34.92 -2.79 -12.45
CA SER A 489 35.32 -1.40 -12.72
C SER A 489 35.90 -1.26 -14.13
N GLY A 490 36.04 -0.03 -14.62
CA GLY A 490 36.69 0.24 -15.91
C GLY A 490 36.06 -0.49 -17.10
N GLY A 491 36.88 -1.25 -17.84
CA GLY A 491 36.44 -1.97 -19.05
C GLY A 491 35.43 -3.08 -18.76
N GLU A 492 35.58 -3.82 -17.66
CA GLU A 492 34.66 -4.89 -17.27
C GLU A 492 33.27 -4.34 -16.93
N LEU A 493 33.24 -3.24 -16.18
CA LEU A 493 31.98 -2.53 -15.90
C LEU A 493 31.34 -1.99 -17.18
N THR A 494 32.16 -1.46 -18.10
CA THR A 494 31.66 -0.96 -19.39
C THR A 494 31.02 -2.08 -20.22
N GLY A 495 31.64 -3.25 -20.28
CA GLY A 495 31.07 -4.44 -20.94
C GLY A 495 29.80 -4.97 -20.24
N TYR A 496 29.76 -4.91 -18.91
CA TYR A 496 28.57 -5.30 -18.14
C TYR A 496 27.39 -4.35 -18.37
N VAL A 497 27.63 -3.05 -18.41
CA VAL A 497 26.58 -2.06 -18.72
C VAL A 497 26.09 -2.21 -20.14
N GLY A 498 27.00 -2.37 -21.12
CA GLY A 498 26.64 -2.45 -22.54
C GLY A 498 25.87 -1.22 -23.01
N ASP A 499 24.84 -1.43 -23.83
CA ASP A 499 23.98 -0.37 -24.40
C ASP A 499 22.75 -0.08 -23.52
N ALA A 500 22.87 -0.28 -22.20
CA ALA A 500 21.76 -0.06 -21.28
C ALA A 500 21.27 1.39 -21.29
N LEU A 501 19.96 1.54 -21.12
CA LEU A 501 19.26 2.82 -21.10
C LEU A 501 19.74 3.69 -19.93
N VAL A 502 19.96 4.98 -20.19
CA VAL A 502 20.07 6.01 -19.14
C VAL A 502 18.66 6.44 -18.75
N LEU A 503 18.35 6.28 -17.47
CA LEU A 503 17.08 6.67 -16.87
C LEU A 503 17.07 8.18 -16.63
N THR A 504 15.97 8.81 -16.99
CA THR A 504 15.76 10.26 -16.84
C THR A 504 14.42 10.51 -16.17
N ASP A 505 14.20 11.70 -15.62
CA ASP A 505 12.91 12.09 -15.06
C ASP A 505 11.74 11.90 -16.05
N ASP A 506 11.99 12.09 -17.36
CA ASP A 506 10.99 11.88 -18.42
C ASP A 506 10.77 10.41 -18.77
N TYR A 507 11.76 9.54 -18.53
CA TYR A 507 11.69 8.12 -18.89
C TYR A 507 12.56 7.26 -17.96
N ALA A 508 11.92 6.72 -16.92
CA ALA A 508 12.51 5.79 -15.95
C ALA A 508 11.58 4.58 -15.72
N PRO A 509 11.48 3.63 -16.68
CA PRO A 509 10.56 2.49 -16.62
C PRO A 509 11.06 1.37 -15.68
N VAL A 510 11.32 1.70 -14.41
CA VAL A 510 11.94 0.80 -13.42
C VAL A 510 11.16 -0.50 -13.26
N ASP A 511 9.83 -0.41 -13.10
CA ASP A 511 8.98 -1.60 -12.93
C ASP A 511 9.03 -2.53 -14.16
N GLN A 512 9.12 -1.97 -15.37
CA GLN A 512 9.22 -2.76 -16.61
C GLN A 512 10.59 -3.40 -16.79
N LEU A 513 11.64 -2.79 -16.26
CA LEU A 513 13.00 -3.34 -16.28
C LEU A 513 13.14 -4.53 -15.34
N LEU A 514 12.40 -4.53 -14.24
CA LEU A 514 12.36 -5.60 -13.23
C LEU A 514 11.36 -6.70 -13.56
N ALA A 515 10.37 -6.43 -14.41
CA ALA A 515 9.43 -7.44 -14.85
C ALA A 515 10.18 -8.57 -15.60
N THR A 516 10.14 -9.77 -15.04
CA THR A 516 10.51 -11.00 -15.74
C THR A 516 9.58 -11.14 -16.94
N ALA A 517 10.13 -11.13 -18.15
CA ALA A 517 9.37 -11.36 -19.38
C ALA A 517 8.66 -12.71 -19.37
#